data_AF-R6M6B6-F1
#
_entry.id   AF-R6M6B6-F1
#
_cell.length_a   1.000
_cell.length_b   1.000
_cell.length_c   1.000
_cell.angle_alpha   90.00
_cell.angle_beta   90.00
_cell.angle_gamma   90.00
#
_symmetry.space_group_name_H-M   'P 1'
#
loop_
_entity.id
_entity.type
_entity.pdbx_description
1 polymer ?
#
loop_
_entity_poly.entity_id
_entity_poly.type
_entity_poly.pdbx_seq_one_letter_code
_entity_poly.pdbx_strand_id
1 'polypeptide(L)'
;MRIVKLTEKERNNILENLLKRSPNQYSKFEDTVNDIIENIKANKDKALFEYTEKFDGVKITEETFKVTEEEIKEAYTKVDERLVEIIRKALVNIRDYHQKQVRYSWFDSKTDGTLLGQKITPLARVGVYVPGGKAVYPSSVLMNIVPAKVAGVDKIVMTTPPGKDGKVYPITLVAAHEAGVDEIYKVGGAQAIAALAFGTESIKKVDKIVGPGNIFVALAKKAVYGHVSIDSIAGPSEILVLADETANPRYVAADLLSQAEHDEMASAILVTTSEELAKKVSDEVDGFVKVLSRKEIIQKSLDSYGYILVAKDMKEAIDTANEIASEHLEIVTKNPFDTMTRIRNAGAIFLGEYSSEPLGDYFAGPNHVLPTNGTAKFFSPLSVDDFIKKSSIISYSEEALELIHTDIEDFAKAEKLTAHANSIAVRFE
;
A
#
# COMPACT_ATOMS: atom_id res chain seq x y z
N MET A 1 -9.41 -22.36 -15.74
CA MET A 1 -9.80 -20.91 -15.75
C MET A 1 -10.68 -20.58 -16.96
N ARG A 2 -11.39 -19.43 -16.98
CA ARG A 2 -12.21 -19.02 -18.14
C ARG A 2 -11.33 -18.42 -19.25
N ILE A 3 -11.26 -19.09 -20.40
CA ILE A 3 -10.57 -18.59 -21.59
C ILE A 3 -11.55 -17.76 -22.43
N VAL A 4 -11.17 -16.52 -22.75
CA VAL A 4 -12.01 -15.56 -23.46
C VAL A 4 -11.16 -14.93 -24.58
N LYS A 5 -11.72 -14.83 -25.79
CA LYS A 5 -11.06 -14.06 -26.85
C LYS A 5 -11.14 -12.59 -26.47
N LEU A 6 -10.08 -11.82 -26.64
CA LEU A 6 -10.11 -10.42 -26.23
C LEU A 6 -10.78 -9.57 -27.32
N THR A 7 -12.05 -9.21 -27.12
CA THR A 7 -12.69 -8.12 -27.86
C THR A 7 -12.87 -6.90 -26.96
N GLU A 8 -13.15 -5.74 -27.57
CA GLU A 8 -13.48 -4.52 -26.83
C GLU A 8 -14.64 -4.72 -25.85
N LYS A 9 -15.66 -5.49 -26.24
CA LYS A 9 -16.80 -5.81 -25.38
C LYS A 9 -16.37 -6.64 -24.17
N GLU A 10 -15.57 -7.68 -24.38
CA GLU A 10 -15.08 -8.53 -23.29
C GLU A 10 -14.15 -7.76 -22.34
N ARG A 11 -13.29 -6.89 -22.89
CA ARG A 11 -12.44 -5.98 -22.12
C ARG A 11 -13.28 -5.09 -21.20
N ASN A 12 -14.30 -4.42 -21.74
CA ASN A 12 -15.20 -3.57 -20.95
C ASN A 12 -15.95 -4.36 -19.88
N ASN A 13 -16.47 -5.55 -20.20
CA ASN A 13 -17.16 -6.40 -19.23
C ASN A 13 -16.25 -6.83 -18.07
N ILE A 14 -14.99 -7.16 -18.37
CA ILE A 14 -14.00 -7.55 -17.35
C ILE A 14 -13.68 -6.34 -16.46
N LEU A 15 -13.43 -5.17 -17.05
CA LEU A 15 -13.18 -3.94 -16.30
C LEU A 15 -14.36 -3.60 -15.38
N GLU A 16 -15.59 -3.67 -15.88
CA GLU A 16 -16.80 -3.48 -15.06
C GLU A 16 -16.90 -4.50 -13.92
N ASN A 17 -16.52 -5.76 -14.18
CA ASN A 17 -16.55 -6.79 -13.15
C ASN A 17 -15.45 -6.58 -12.10
N LEU A 18 -14.26 -6.12 -12.50
CA LEU A 18 -13.18 -5.77 -11.57
C LEU A 18 -13.57 -4.57 -10.70
N LEU A 19 -14.25 -3.57 -11.26
CA LEU A 19 -14.73 -2.41 -10.50
C LEU A 19 -15.74 -2.76 -9.39
N LYS A 20 -16.46 -3.88 -9.50
CA LYS A 20 -17.38 -4.35 -8.44
C LYS A 20 -16.68 -4.75 -7.14
N ARG A 21 -15.36 -4.96 -7.18
CA ARG A 21 -14.51 -5.22 -6.01
C ARG A 21 -14.15 -3.94 -5.24
N SER A 22 -14.52 -2.77 -5.76
CA SER A 22 -14.20 -1.51 -5.11
C SER A 22 -14.93 -1.40 -3.77
N PRO A 23 -14.22 -1.01 -2.68
CA PRO A 23 -14.82 -0.69 -1.39
C PRO A 23 -16.00 0.29 -1.45
N ASN A 24 -16.05 1.14 -2.49
CA ASN A 24 -17.08 2.17 -2.66
C ASN A 24 -18.49 1.63 -2.94
N GLN A 25 -18.68 0.32 -3.12
CA GLN A 25 -20.00 -0.28 -3.36
C GLN A 25 -20.69 -0.82 -2.08
N TYR A 26 -20.10 -0.59 -0.90
CA TYR A 26 -20.48 -1.26 0.35
C TYR A 26 -21.04 -0.32 1.43
N SER A 27 -22.12 0.42 1.14
CA SER A 27 -22.71 1.44 2.04
C SER A 27 -23.03 0.95 3.46
N LYS A 28 -23.54 -0.28 3.63
CA LYS A 28 -23.82 -0.87 4.96
C LYS A 28 -22.59 -0.96 5.86
N PHE A 29 -21.41 -1.18 5.28
CA PHE A 29 -20.18 -1.27 6.05
C PHE A 29 -19.67 0.12 6.45
N GLU A 30 -19.96 1.15 5.65
CA GLU A 30 -19.60 2.54 5.96
C GLU A 30 -20.31 3.03 7.23
N ASP A 31 -21.63 2.80 7.36
CA ASP A 31 -22.39 3.19 8.56
C ASP A 31 -21.81 2.54 9.83
N THR A 32 -21.52 1.25 9.78
CA THR A 32 -20.93 0.51 10.91
C THR A 32 -19.55 1.05 11.29
N VAL A 33 -18.72 1.41 10.29
CA VAL A 33 -17.40 1.98 10.51
C VAL A 33 -17.49 3.37 11.13
N ASN A 34 -18.43 4.19 10.67
CA ASN A 34 -18.67 5.53 11.23
C ASN A 34 -19.12 5.46 12.69
N ASP A 35 -20.02 4.53 13.04
CA ASP A 35 -20.41 4.30 14.43
C ASP A 35 -19.23 3.91 15.33
N ILE A 36 -18.33 3.05 14.83
CA ILE A 36 -17.09 2.68 15.54
C ILE A 36 -16.20 3.90 15.73
N ILE A 37 -16.01 4.71 14.69
CA ILE A 37 -15.16 5.90 14.73
C ILE A 37 -15.70 6.92 15.75
N GLU A 38 -17.00 7.23 15.70
CA GLU A 38 -17.61 8.18 16.64
C GLU A 38 -17.56 7.68 18.08
N ASN A 39 -17.75 6.37 18.30
CA ASN A 39 -17.59 5.80 19.63
C ASN A 39 -16.14 5.90 20.14
N ILE A 40 -15.13 5.66 19.30
CA ILE A 40 -13.72 5.83 19.68
C ILE A 40 -13.39 7.29 19.98
N LYS A 41 -13.93 8.25 19.22
CA LYS A 41 -13.75 9.69 19.51
C LYS A 41 -14.34 10.07 20.87
N ALA A 42 -15.51 9.54 21.21
CA ALA A 42 -16.22 9.86 22.45
C ALA A 42 -15.63 9.14 23.69
N ASN A 43 -15.31 7.86 23.55
CA ASN A 43 -15.04 6.95 24.66
C ASN A 43 -13.62 6.34 24.67
N LYS A 44 -12.81 6.64 23.65
CA LYS A 44 -11.36 6.39 23.60
C LYS A 44 -10.96 4.96 24.01
N ASP A 45 -10.03 4.79 24.97
CA ASP A 45 -9.49 3.47 25.35
C ASP A 45 -10.58 2.48 25.78
N LYS A 46 -11.63 2.97 26.47
CA LYS A 46 -12.76 2.14 26.87
C LYS A 46 -13.43 1.50 25.65
N ALA A 47 -13.78 2.29 24.64
CA ALA A 47 -14.38 1.78 23.40
C ALA A 47 -13.41 0.88 22.63
N LEU A 48 -12.12 1.21 22.63
CA LEU A 48 -11.08 0.41 21.97
C LEU A 48 -11.00 -1.01 22.57
N PHE A 49 -11.04 -1.13 23.89
CA PHE A 49 -11.00 -2.42 24.58
C PHE A 49 -12.32 -3.20 24.40
N GLU A 50 -13.47 -2.52 24.46
CA GLU A 50 -14.78 -3.14 24.19
C GLU A 50 -14.87 -3.74 22.78
N TYR A 51 -14.36 -3.03 21.76
CA TYR A 51 -14.35 -3.56 20.39
C TYR A 51 -13.35 -4.70 20.21
N THR A 52 -12.22 -4.67 20.91
CA THR A 52 -11.24 -5.79 20.88
C THR A 52 -11.85 -7.05 21.51
N GLU A 53 -12.54 -6.92 22.66
CA GLU A 53 -13.25 -8.05 23.26
C GLU A 53 -14.37 -8.56 22.33
N LYS A 54 -15.13 -7.65 21.72
CA LYS A 54 -16.24 -7.99 20.81
C LYS A 54 -15.78 -8.71 19.53
N PHE A 55 -14.73 -8.22 18.88
CA PHE A 55 -14.33 -8.70 17.55
C PHE A 55 -13.21 -9.72 17.59
N ASP A 56 -12.23 -9.54 18.47
CA ASP A 56 -11.08 -10.45 18.60
C ASP A 56 -11.33 -11.55 19.65
N GLY A 57 -12.28 -11.33 20.56
CA GLY A 57 -12.67 -12.30 21.60
C GLY A 57 -11.72 -12.32 22.79
N VAL A 58 -10.93 -11.25 22.96
CA VAL A 58 -9.92 -11.13 24.02
C VAL A 58 -10.16 -9.85 24.81
N LYS A 59 -10.21 -9.98 26.14
CA LYS A 59 -10.24 -8.84 27.04
C LYS A 59 -8.82 -8.30 27.23
N ILE A 60 -8.59 -7.08 26.77
CA ILE A 60 -7.37 -6.31 26.98
C ILE A 60 -7.62 -5.18 27.98
N THR A 61 -6.56 -4.72 28.63
CA THR A 61 -6.55 -3.65 29.63
C THR A 61 -5.42 -2.67 29.32
N GLU A 62 -5.40 -1.52 30.01
CA GLU A 62 -4.33 -0.52 29.89
C GLU A 62 -2.93 -1.10 30.10
N GLU A 63 -2.79 -2.12 30.94
CA GLU A 63 -1.52 -2.77 31.25
C GLU A 63 -1.13 -3.87 30.26
N THR A 64 -2.09 -4.42 29.49
CA THR A 64 -1.88 -5.64 28.69
C THR A 64 -1.94 -5.41 27.19
N PHE A 65 -2.55 -4.31 26.74
CA PHE A 65 -2.76 -4.04 25.32
C PHE A 65 -1.49 -3.54 24.61
N LYS A 66 -0.54 -2.93 25.31
CA LYS A 66 0.78 -2.58 24.75
C LYS A 66 1.70 -3.79 24.86
N VAL A 67 2.42 -4.11 23.78
CA VAL A 67 3.40 -5.20 23.80
C VAL A 67 4.60 -4.80 24.67
N THR A 68 5.08 -5.72 25.50
CA THR A 68 6.26 -5.49 26.35
C THR A 68 7.54 -6.03 25.74
N GLU A 69 8.68 -5.57 26.26
CA GLU A 69 10.00 -6.07 25.87
C GLU A 69 10.17 -7.57 26.17
N GLU A 70 9.55 -8.06 27.25
CA GLU A 70 9.54 -9.47 27.62
C GLU A 70 8.78 -10.31 26.58
N GLU A 71 7.66 -9.82 26.05
CA GLU A 71 6.92 -10.51 24.98
C GLU A 71 7.74 -10.57 23.68
N ILE A 72 8.51 -9.53 23.36
CA ILE A 72 9.43 -9.53 22.22
C ILE A 72 10.53 -10.57 22.44
N LYS A 73 11.16 -10.61 23.62
CA LYS A 73 12.19 -11.63 23.95
C LYS A 73 11.62 -13.05 23.90
N GLU A 74 10.42 -13.27 24.43
CA GLU A 74 9.71 -14.56 24.34
C GLU A 74 9.48 -14.95 22.87
N ALA A 75 9.13 -13.99 22.01
CA ALA A 75 8.90 -14.24 20.60
C ALA A 75 10.15 -14.77 19.89
N TYR A 76 11.34 -14.22 20.18
CA TYR A 76 12.60 -14.74 19.63
C TYR A 76 12.89 -16.20 20.01
N THR A 77 12.44 -16.66 21.18
CA THR A 77 12.61 -18.08 21.57
C THR A 77 11.66 -19.04 20.84
N LYS A 78 10.61 -18.50 20.21
CA LYS A 78 9.56 -19.26 19.52
C LYS A 78 9.70 -19.24 18.00
N VAL A 79 10.54 -18.37 17.46
CA VAL A 79 10.78 -18.27 16.02
C VAL A 79 12.07 -19.00 15.68
N ASP A 80 12.01 -19.83 14.65
CA ASP A 80 13.16 -20.54 14.13
C ASP A 80 14.28 -19.57 13.72
N GLU A 81 15.52 -19.85 14.12
CA GLU A 81 16.67 -18.96 13.92
C GLU A 81 16.91 -18.67 12.44
N ARG A 82 16.73 -19.67 11.56
CA ARG A 82 16.86 -19.48 10.11
C ARG A 82 15.81 -18.51 9.59
N LEU A 83 14.61 -18.51 10.16
CA LEU A 83 13.56 -17.56 9.76
C LEU A 83 13.90 -16.13 10.20
N VAL A 84 14.52 -15.95 11.38
CA VAL A 84 15.05 -14.65 11.81
C VAL A 84 16.14 -14.17 10.85
N GLU A 85 17.04 -15.04 10.41
CA GLU A 85 18.05 -14.69 9.40
C GLU A 85 17.42 -14.29 8.06
N ILE A 86 16.37 -14.97 7.62
CA ILE A 86 15.62 -14.62 6.40
C ILE A 86 15.02 -13.22 6.52
N ILE A 87 14.38 -12.92 7.67
CA ILE A 87 13.83 -11.58 7.95
C ILE A 87 14.92 -10.51 7.85
N ARG A 88 16.10 -10.76 8.45
CA ARG A 88 17.23 -9.81 8.40
C ARG A 88 17.74 -9.59 6.98
N LYS A 89 17.83 -10.65 6.16
CA LYS A 89 18.23 -10.53 4.75
C LYS A 89 17.21 -9.74 3.93
N ALA A 90 15.92 -10.04 4.09
CA ALA A 90 14.85 -9.28 3.44
C ALA A 90 14.90 -7.81 3.83
N LEU A 91 15.09 -7.52 5.13
CA LEU A 91 15.21 -6.17 5.65
C LEU A 91 16.36 -5.39 5.02
N VAL A 92 17.53 -6.02 4.81
CA VAL A 92 18.65 -5.38 4.10
C VAL A 92 18.25 -4.99 2.67
N ASN A 93 17.66 -5.91 1.92
CA ASN A 93 17.25 -5.63 0.54
C ASN A 93 16.19 -4.52 0.45
N ILE A 94 15.19 -4.55 1.34
CA ILE A 94 14.13 -3.52 1.42
C ILE A 94 14.74 -2.17 1.78
N ARG A 95 15.64 -2.13 2.78
CA ARG A 95 16.32 -0.89 3.19
C ARG A 95 17.17 -0.33 2.05
N ASP A 96 17.97 -1.15 1.41
CA ASP A 96 18.87 -0.73 0.32
C ASP A 96 18.10 -0.20 -0.90
N TYR A 97 16.95 -0.78 -1.21
CA TYR A 97 16.06 -0.27 -2.25
C TYR A 97 15.49 1.10 -1.88
N HIS A 98 14.89 1.23 -0.69
CA HIS A 98 14.25 2.48 -0.26
C HIS A 98 15.28 3.60 0.00
N GLN A 99 16.51 3.29 0.40
CA GLN A 99 17.57 4.27 0.60
C GLN A 99 17.88 5.07 -0.68
N LYS A 100 17.68 4.46 -1.85
CA LYS A 100 17.85 5.12 -3.16
C LYS A 100 16.75 6.13 -3.48
N GLN A 101 15.64 6.11 -2.75
CA GLN A 101 14.50 7.01 -2.94
C GLN A 101 14.58 8.27 -2.06
N VAL A 102 15.54 8.36 -1.14
CA VAL A 102 15.68 9.49 -0.22
C VAL A 102 15.91 10.78 -0.99
N ARG A 103 15.05 11.78 -0.74
CA ARG A 103 15.16 13.13 -1.30
C ARG A 103 15.74 14.09 -0.27
N TYR A 104 16.58 15.01 -0.75
CA TYR A 104 17.18 16.06 0.07
C TYR A 104 16.50 17.40 -0.16
N SER A 105 16.54 18.26 0.87
CA SER A 105 16.15 19.65 0.72
C SER A 105 17.08 20.35 -0.28
N TRP A 106 16.53 21.29 -1.05
CA TRP A 106 17.33 22.11 -1.96
C TRP A 106 16.95 23.58 -1.81
N PHE A 107 17.92 24.45 -2.06
CA PHE A 107 17.80 25.89 -2.02
C PHE A 107 18.56 26.45 -3.22
N ASP A 108 17.92 27.38 -3.93
CA ASP A 108 18.44 28.05 -5.11
C ASP A 108 18.44 29.56 -4.83
N SER A 109 19.64 30.14 -4.77
CA SER A 109 19.88 31.54 -4.44
C SER A 109 20.41 32.30 -5.65
N LYS A 110 19.84 33.47 -5.91
CA LYS A 110 20.27 34.39 -6.98
C LYS A 110 21.11 35.54 -6.41
N THR A 111 21.85 36.20 -7.29
CA THR A 111 22.73 37.32 -6.92
C THR A 111 21.98 38.56 -6.45
N ASP A 112 20.70 38.68 -6.80
CA ASP A 112 19.82 39.76 -6.33
C ASP A 112 19.36 39.56 -4.87
N GLY A 113 19.68 38.43 -4.22
CA GLY A 113 19.26 38.11 -2.86
C GLY A 113 17.94 37.33 -2.77
N THR A 114 17.37 36.93 -3.91
CA THR A 114 16.25 35.99 -3.97
C THR A 114 16.73 34.58 -3.65
N LEU A 115 16.01 33.88 -2.77
CA LEU A 115 16.23 32.47 -2.45
C LEU A 115 14.89 31.73 -2.50
N LEU A 116 14.83 30.72 -3.35
CA LEU A 116 13.72 29.78 -3.45
C LEU A 116 14.20 28.39 -3.03
N GLY A 117 13.32 27.55 -2.55
CA GLY A 117 13.71 26.20 -2.17
C GLY A 117 12.57 25.27 -1.85
N GLN A 118 12.91 24.02 -1.59
CA GLN A 118 12.02 23.03 -1.05
C GLN A 118 12.69 22.34 0.13
N LYS A 119 12.08 22.51 1.31
CA LYS A 119 12.48 21.79 2.51
C LYS A 119 11.75 20.46 2.59
N ILE A 120 12.51 19.38 2.66
CA ILE A 120 12.03 18.02 2.94
C ILE A 120 12.06 17.80 4.45
N THR A 121 10.97 17.29 5.04
CA THR A 121 10.89 16.99 6.47
C THR A 121 10.14 15.68 6.68
N PRO A 122 10.69 14.72 7.43
CA PRO A 122 9.97 13.48 7.75
C PRO A 122 8.72 13.76 8.59
N LEU A 123 7.76 12.84 8.55
CA LEU A 123 6.62 12.85 9.48
C LEU A 123 7.10 12.53 10.90
N ALA A 124 6.51 13.17 11.90
CA ALA A 124 6.94 12.98 13.29
C ALA A 124 6.42 11.65 13.85
N ARG A 125 5.17 11.29 13.54
CA ARG A 125 4.57 10.04 14.03
C ARG A 125 3.70 9.38 12.98
N VAL A 126 3.91 8.09 12.75
CA VAL A 126 3.20 7.29 11.74
C VAL A 126 2.62 6.04 12.37
N GLY A 127 1.37 5.73 12.02
CA GLY A 127 0.69 4.49 12.35
C GLY A 127 0.85 3.46 11.24
N VAL A 128 1.21 2.23 11.59
CA VAL A 128 1.31 1.08 10.71
C VAL A 128 0.28 0.05 11.15
N TYR A 129 -0.73 -0.18 10.33
CA TYR A 129 -1.70 -1.25 10.56
C TYR A 129 -1.19 -2.55 9.95
N VAL A 130 -1.10 -3.61 10.77
CA VAL A 130 -0.71 -4.94 10.31
C VAL A 130 -1.90 -5.89 10.51
N PRO A 131 -2.41 -6.53 9.46
CA PRO A 131 -3.47 -7.52 9.59
C PRO A 131 -3.04 -8.71 10.46
N GLY A 132 -3.99 -9.28 11.20
CA GLY A 132 -3.83 -10.52 11.93
C GLY A 132 -5.09 -11.39 11.86
N GLY A 133 -5.10 -12.51 12.60
CA GLY A 133 -6.21 -13.46 12.62
C GLY A 133 -5.99 -14.66 11.70
N LYS A 134 -6.60 -14.66 10.50
CA LYS A 134 -6.59 -15.82 9.58
C LYS A 134 -5.22 -16.11 8.93
N ALA A 135 -4.33 -15.12 8.91
CA ALA A 135 -3.00 -15.22 8.32
C ALA A 135 -2.03 -14.29 9.06
N VAL A 136 -0.74 -14.56 8.89
CA VAL A 136 0.36 -13.88 9.59
C VAL A 136 1.32 -13.32 8.54
N TYR A 137 1.53 -12.01 8.54
CA TYR A 137 2.25 -11.30 7.48
C TYR A 137 3.48 -10.55 8.00
N PRO A 138 4.58 -11.24 8.34
CA PRO A 138 5.82 -10.57 8.75
C PRO A 138 6.40 -9.71 7.62
N SER A 139 6.16 -10.05 6.35
CA SER A 139 6.58 -9.24 5.21
C SER A 139 5.91 -7.86 5.20
N SER A 140 4.60 -7.79 5.44
CA SER A 140 3.87 -6.52 5.52
C SER A 140 4.36 -5.62 6.66
N VAL A 141 4.86 -6.20 7.75
CA VAL A 141 5.53 -5.45 8.81
C VAL A 141 6.77 -4.74 8.26
N LEU A 142 7.67 -5.50 7.60
CA LEU A 142 8.90 -4.94 7.02
C LEU A 142 8.58 -3.87 5.97
N MET A 143 7.67 -4.18 5.06
CA MET A 143 7.32 -3.32 3.93
C MET A 143 6.68 -2.00 4.37
N ASN A 144 5.98 -1.94 5.51
CA ASN A 144 5.44 -0.68 6.02
C ASN A 144 6.44 0.10 6.88
N ILE A 145 7.22 -0.58 7.72
CA ILE A 145 8.07 0.08 8.73
C ILE A 145 9.40 0.55 8.14
N VAL A 146 10.06 -0.27 7.32
CA VAL A 146 11.38 0.04 6.76
C VAL A 146 11.40 1.36 5.96
N PRO A 147 10.48 1.65 5.02
CA PRO A 147 10.49 2.94 4.32
C PRO A 147 10.28 4.13 5.26
N ALA A 148 9.47 4.00 6.30
CA ALA A 148 9.29 5.04 7.32
C ALA A 148 10.57 5.29 8.12
N LYS A 149 11.32 4.24 8.50
CA LYS A 149 12.64 4.41 9.14
C LYS A 149 13.65 5.06 8.19
N VAL A 150 13.67 4.65 6.92
CA VAL A 150 14.56 5.24 5.90
C VAL A 150 14.22 6.72 5.66
N ALA A 151 12.95 7.08 5.69
CA ALA A 151 12.51 8.47 5.61
C ALA A 151 12.93 9.31 6.82
N GLY A 152 13.25 8.69 7.96
CA GLY A 152 13.61 9.38 9.20
C GLY A 152 12.42 9.74 10.08
N VAL A 153 11.34 8.94 10.05
CA VAL A 153 10.19 9.12 10.95
C VAL A 153 10.62 8.91 12.41
N ASP A 154 10.28 9.85 13.29
CA ASP A 154 10.72 9.83 14.69
C ASP A 154 10.02 8.74 15.52
N LYS A 155 8.72 8.51 15.27
CA LYS A 155 7.91 7.55 16.01
C LYS A 155 7.02 6.69 15.10
N ILE A 156 7.25 5.39 15.10
CA ILE A 156 6.44 4.40 14.37
C ILE A 156 5.62 3.57 15.34
N VAL A 157 4.30 3.63 15.19
CA VAL A 157 3.33 2.91 16.00
C VAL A 157 2.71 1.80 15.19
N MET A 158 2.87 0.56 15.60
CA MET A 158 2.21 -0.58 14.97
C MET A 158 0.95 -0.96 15.73
N THR A 159 -0.15 -1.19 15.01
CA THR A 159 -1.35 -1.83 15.55
C THR A 159 -1.57 -3.16 14.84
N THR A 160 -1.88 -4.20 15.61
CA THR A 160 -2.23 -5.53 15.10
C THR A 160 -3.23 -6.19 16.04
N PRO A 161 -4.29 -6.85 15.54
CA PRO A 161 -5.20 -7.57 16.42
C PRO A 161 -4.47 -8.69 17.16
N PRO A 162 -4.84 -8.98 18.42
CA PRO A 162 -4.26 -10.08 19.17
C PRO A 162 -4.78 -11.43 18.64
N GLY A 163 -3.99 -12.48 18.86
CA GLY A 163 -4.43 -13.87 18.75
C GLY A 163 -5.45 -14.22 19.84
N LYS A 164 -6.04 -15.42 19.76
CA LYS A 164 -7.05 -15.89 20.73
C LYS A 164 -6.50 -16.06 22.15
N ASP A 165 -5.18 -16.16 22.29
CA ASP A 165 -4.46 -16.18 23.56
C ASP A 165 -4.12 -14.78 24.09
N GLY A 166 -4.54 -13.73 23.39
CA GLY A 166 -4.26 -12.33 23.73
C GLY A 166 -2.85 -11.86 23.39
N LYS A 167 -2.03 -12.70 22.72
CA LYS A 167 -0.67 -12.34 22.31
C LYS A 167 -0.61 -12.01 20.82
N VAL A 168 0.45 -11.32 20.42
CA VAL A 168 0.77 -11.16 19.00
C VAL A 168 1.57 -12.37 18.53
N TYR A 169 1.38 -12.77 17.27
CA TYR A 169 2.17 -13.86 16.68
C TYR A 169 3.68 -13.59 16.81
N PRO A 170 4.48 -14.57 17.29
CA PRO A 170 5.91 -14.36 17.53
C PRO A 170 6.68 -13.80 16.34
N ILE A 171 6.42 -14.32 15.14
CA ILE A 171 7.11 -13.87 13.92
C ILE A 171 6.79 -12.42 13.54
N THR A 172 5.57 -11.94 13.83
CA THR A 172 5.17 -10.55 13.63
C THR A 172 5.93 -9.63 14.58
N LEU A 173 6.09 -10.04 15.85
CA LEU A 173 6.86 -9.27 16.84
C LEU A 173 8.34 -9.21 16.49
N VAL A 174 8.94 -10.34 16.10
CA VAL A 174 10.33 -10.38 15.64
C VAL A 174 10.52 -9.47 14.42
N ALA A 175 9.65 -9.56 13.41
CA ALA A 175 9.74 -8.68 12.24
C ALA A 175 9.60 -7.19 12.60
N ALA A 176 8.69 -6.85 13.51
CA ALA A 176 8.46 -5.47 13.93
C ALA A 176 9.66 -4.90 14.70
N HIS A 177 10.23 -5.71 15.60
CA HIS A 177 11.43 -5.34 16.34
C HIS A 177 12.64 -5.18 15.43
N GLU A 178 12.92 -6.16 14.54
CA GLU A 178 14.03 -6.05 13.57
C GLU A 178 13.86 -4.84 12.64
N ALA A 179 12.63 -4.53 12.22
CA ALA A 179 12.32 -3.37 11.39
C ALA A 179 12.45 -2.01 12.12
N GLY A 180 12.48 -2.02 13.46
CA GLY A 180 12.70 -0.82 14.27
C GLY A 180 11.43 -0.04 14.63
N VAL A 181 10.31 -0.74 14.85
CA VAL A 181 9.09 -0.16 15.44
C VAL A 181 9.36 0.47 16.81
N ASP A 182 8.64 1.53 17.19
CA ASP A 182 8.76 2.15 18.52
C ASP A 182 7.73 1.63 19.53
N GLU A 183 6.49 1.42 19.08
CA GLU A 183 5.36 1.04 19.94
C GLU A 183 4.49 0.02 19.20
N ILE A 184 4.08 -1.05 19.87
CA ILE A 184 3.15 -2.05 19.32
C ILE A 184 1.94 -2.18 20.23
N TYR A 185 0.74 -2.08 19.65
CA TYR A 185 -0.53 -2.21 20.34
C TYR A 185 -1.37 -3.36 19.77
N LYS A 186 -1.92 -4.17 20.68
CA LYS A 186 -2.70 -5.39 20.42
C LYS A 186 -4.16 -5.06 20.10
N VAL A 187 -4.38 -4.25 19.06
CA VAL A 187 -5.70 -3.79 18.61
C VAL A 187 -5.75 -3.81 17.08
N GLY A 188 -6.89 -4.20 16.52
CA GLY A 188 -7.10 -4.28 15.05
C GLY A 188 -8.32 -3.50 14.57
N GLY A 189 -8.69 -3.72 13.30
CA GLY A 189 -9.95 -3.23 12.72
C GLY A 189 -10.09 -1.70 12.63
N ALA A 190 -11.34 -1.26 12.41
CA ALA A 190 -11.68 0.15 12.30
C ALA A 190 -11.38 0.92 13.61
N GLN A 191 -11.51 0.27 14.77
CA GLN A 191 -11.22 0.85 16.07
C GLN A 191 -9.74 1.23 16.23
N ALA A 192 -8.81 0.41 15.72
CA ALA A 192 -7.39 0.74 15.74
C ALA A 192 -7.05 1.92 14.82
N ILE A 193 -7.68 1.98 13.64
CA ILE A 193 -7.52 3.11 12.71
C ILE A 193 -8.03 4.41 13.33
N ALA A 194 -9.21 4.37 13.96
CA ALA A 194 -9.76 5.51 14.67
C ALA A 194 -8.86 5.96 15.84
N ALA A 195 -8.34 5.02 16.63
CA ALA A 195 -7.44 5.31 17.74
C ALA A 195 -6.13 5.96 17.26
N LEU A 196 -5.56 5.50 16.14
CA LEU A 196 -4.38 6.14 15.53
C LEU A 196 -4.70 7.55 15.00
N ALA A 197 -5.87 7.74 14.37
CA ALA A 197 -6.24 8.99 13.72
C ALA A 197 -6.61 10.11 14.71
N PHE A 198 -7.32 9.76 15.79
CA PHE A 198 -7.84 10.74 16.76
C PHE A 198 -7.08 10.75 18.09
N GLY A 199 -6.34 9.67 18.37
CA GLY A 199 -5.71 9.45 19.65
C GLY A 199 -6.69 8.98 20.73
N THR A 200 -6.15 8.30 21.74
CA THR A 200 -6.82 7.92 22.99
C THR A 200 -5.97 8.39 24.17
N GLU A 201 -6.33 8.01 25.40
CA GLU A 201 -5.47 8.23 26.57
C GLU A 201 -4.11 7.54 26.40
N SER A 202 -4.12 6.31 25.84
CA SER A 202 -2.90 5.50 25.74
C SER A 202 -2.24 5.47 24.36
N ILE A 203 -2.97 5.75 23.27
CA ILE A 203 -2.43 5.83 21.90
C ILE A 203 -2.41 7.29 21.46
N LYS A 204 -1.20 7.87 21.32
CA LYS A 204 -1.08 9.22 20.76
C LYS A 204 -1.42 9.24 19.28
N LYS A 205 -2.18 10.26 18.87
CA LYS A 205 -2.50 10.56 17.46
C LYS A 205 -1.25 10.54 16.57
N VAL A 206 -1.40 9.98 15.37
CA VAL A 206 -0.37 9.96 14.32
C VAL A 206 -0.70 10.93 13.17
N ASP A 207 0.29 11.24 12.33
CA ASP A 207 0.15 12.14 11.17
C ASP A 207 -0.23 11.40 9.88
N LYS A 208 0.15 10.12 9.76
CA LYS A 208 -0.21 9.24 8.65
C LYS A 208 -0.47 7.81 9.13
N ILE A 209 -1.43 7.13 8.51
CA ILE A 209 -1.70 5.70 8.72
C ILE A 209 -1.44 4.95 7.42
N VAL A 210 -0.61 3.91 7.48
CA VAL A 210 -0.31 3.04 6.35
C VAL A 210 -0.62 1.58 6.67
N GLY A 211 -0.69 0.75 5.62
CA GLY A 211 -0.84 -0.68 5.73
C GLY A 211 -2.18 -1.19 5.21
N PRO A 212 -2.19 -2.38 4.58
CA PRO A 212 -3.40 -2.97 4.03
C PRO A 212 -4.29 -3.53 5.15
N GLY A 213 -5.56 -3.75 4.86
CA GLY A 213 -6.48 -4.37 5.80
C GLY A 213 -7.77 -4.81 5.11
N ASN A 214 -8.66 -5.42 5.88
CA ASN A 214 -9.97 -5.81 5.35
C ASN A 214 -10.83 -4.56 5.03
N ILE A 215 -12.03 -4.80 4.51
CA ILE A 215 -12.97 -3.74 4.13
C ILE A 215 -13.24 -2.72 5.26
N PHE A 216 -13.33 -3.14 6.52
CA PHE A 216 -13.57 -2.23 7.64
C PHE A 216 -12.38 -1.29 7.87
N VAL A 217 -11.16 -1.80 7.73
CA VAL A 217 -9.93 -1.00 7.82
C VAL A 217 -9.84 -0.02 6.65
N ALA A 218 -10.12 -0.49 5.43
CA ALA A 218 -10.09 0.34 4.23
C ALA A 218 -11.11 1.50 4.31
N LEU A 219 -12.34 1.21 4.74
CA LEU A 219 -13.38 2.22 4.95
C LEU A 219 -13.05 3.16 6.12
N ALA A 220 -12.44 2.65 7.20
CA ALA A 220 -12.01 3.50 8.30
C ALA A 220 -10.91 4.47 7.86
N LYS A 221 -9.91 4.01 7.10
CA LYS A 221 -8.85 4.85 6.52
C LYS A 221 -9.44 5.95 5.64
N LYS A 222 -10.42 5.60 4.79
CA LYS A 222 -11.18 6.56 3.98
C LYS A 222 -11.88 7.61 4.85
N ALA A 223 -12.57 7.18 5.91
CA ALA A 223 -13.34 8.08 6.78
C ALA A 223 -12.46 9.02 7.61
N VAL A 224 -11.25 8.61 7.98
CA VAL A 224 -10.31 9.45 8.76
C VAL A 224 -9.41 10.34 7.89
N TYR A 225 -9.39 10.12 6.57
CA TYR A 225 -8.58 10.91 5.66
C TYR A 225 -8.92 12.41 5.74
N GLY A 226 -7.89 13.25 5.88
CA GLY A 226 -8.01 14.69 6.10
C GLY A 226 -7.86 15.10 7.57
N HIS A 227 -8.17 14.21 8.52
CA HIS A 227 -7.73 14.36 9.92
C HIS A 227 -6.32 13.79 10.13
N VAL A 228 -6.01 12.75 9.35
CA VAL A 228 -4.73 12.07 9.23
C VAL A 228 -4.50 11.76 7.74
N SER A 229 -3.24 11.70 7.30
CA SER A 229 -2.93 11.20 5.95
C SER A 229 -3.08 9.68 5.89
N ILE A 230 -3.30 9.13 4.70
CA ILE A 230 -3.24 7.69 4.44
C ILE A 230 -2.35 7.44 3.21
N ASP A 231 -1.85 6.22 3.08
CA ASP A 231 -1.21 5.70 1.85
C ASP A 231 -2.23 5.55 0.72
N SER A 232 -3.19 4.65 0.87
CA SER A 232 -4.22 4.34 -0.12
C SER A 232 -5.38 3.57 0.52
N ILE A 233 -6.48 3.47 -0.23
CA ILE A 233 -7.60 2.59 0.11
C ILE A 233 -7.35 1.26 -0.61
N ALA A 234 -6.68 0.33 0.07
CA ALA A 234 -6.42 -0.99 -0.46
C ALA A 234 -7.74 -1.74 -0.73
N GLY A 235 -7.83 -2.33 -1.91
CA GLY A 235 -8.83 -3.29 -2.31
C GLY A 235 -8.28 -4.71 -2.29
N PRO A 236 -9.04 -5.69 -2.82
CA PRO A 236 -8.55 -7.06 -2.94
C PRO A 236 -7.35 -7.12 -3.91
N SER A 237 -6.44 -8.05 -3.64
CA SER A 237 -5.18 -8.21 -4.37
C SER A 237 -5.36 -8.67 -5.82
N GLU A 238 -4.40 -8.34 -6.69
CA GLU A 238 -4.47 -8.56 -8.14
C GLU A 238 -3.11 -8.98 -8.72
N ILE A 239 -3.14 -9.90 -9.68
CA ILE A 239 -2.01 -10.19 -10.56
C ILE A 239 -2.48 -10.24 -12.01
N LEU A 240 -1.71 -9.60 -12.89
CA LEU A 240 -1.82 -9.74 -14.33
C LEU A 240 -0.51 -10.31 -14.87
N VAL A 241 -0.57 -11.43 -15.57
CA VAL A 241 0.56 -11.98 -16.32
C VAL A 241 0.35 -11.67 -17.80
N LEU A 242 1.25 -10.90 -18.40
CA LEU A 242 1.32 -10.64 -19.83
C LEU A 242 2.37 -11.57 -20.44
N ALA A 243 1.93 -12.58 -21.20
CA ALA A 243 2.82 -13.61 -21.71
C ALA A 243 2.66 -13.88 -23.22
N ASP A 244 3.76 -14.18 -23.90
CA ASP A 244 3.74 -14.67 -25.29
C ASP A 244 3.99 -16.19 -25.35
N GLU A 245 3.98 -16.76 -26.56
CA GLU A 245 4.15 -18.20 -26.77
C GLU A 245 5.47 -18.78 -26.25
N THR A 246 6.44 -17.95 -25.88
CA THR A 246 7.73 -18.42 -25.33
C THR A 246 7.69 -18.71 -23.84
N ALA A 247 6.65 -18.25 -23.13
CA ALA A 247 6.52 -18.45 -21.70
C ALA A 247 6.29 -19.92 -21.33
N ASN A 248 6.90 -20.36 -20.24
CA ASN A 248 6.60 -21.66 -19.65
C ASN A 248 5.19 -21.65 -19.02
N PRO A 249 4.23 -22.46 -19.54
CA PRO A 249 2.85 -22.46 -19.04
C PRO A 249 2.75 -22.88 -17.57
N ARG A 250 3.68 -23.71 -17.09
CA ARG A 250 3.69 -24.16 -15.71
C ARG A 250 4.10 -23.06 -14.73
N TYR A 251 4.99 -22.17 -15.14
CA TYR A 251 5.41 -21.03 -14.30
C TYR A 251 4.28 -20.01 -14.23
N VAL A 252 3.75 -19.58 -15.39
CA VAL A 252 2.60 -18.67 -15.46
C VAL A 252 1.40 -19.19 -14.65
N ALA A 253 1.11 -20.49 -14.71
CA ALA A 253 0.05 -21.09 -13.90
C ALA A 253 0.32 -21.00 -12.39
N ALA A 254 1.57 -21.20 -11.95
CA ALA A 254 1.94 -21.09 -10.55
C ALA A 254 1.86 -19.63 -10.06
N ASP A 255 2.30 -18.67 -10.88
CA ASP A 255 2.30 -17.23 -10.54
C ASP A 255 0.86 -16.69 -10.47
N LEU A 256 -0.04 -17.10 -11.37
CA LEU A 256 -1.46 -16.76 -11.25
C LEU A 256 -2.08 -17.26 -9.92
N LEU A 257 -1.62 -18.41 -9.44
CA LEU A 257 -2.13 -19.03 -8.23
C LEU A 257 -1.55 -18.44 -6.94
N SER A 258 -0.34 -17.84 -6.98
CA SER A 258 0.26 -17.19 -5.81
C SER A 258 -0.64 -16.07 -5.29
N GLN A 259 -1.25 -15.30 -6.19
CA GLN A 259 -2.17 -14.25 -5.78
C GLN A 259 -3.58 -14.77 -5.45
N ALA A 260 -4.07 -15.77 -6.19
CA ALA A 260 -5.41 -16.32 -6.00
C ALA A 260 -5.62 -16.96 -4.61
N GLU A 261 -4.55 -17.35 -3.92
CA GLU A 261 -4.64 -17.91 -2.57
C GLU A 261 -4.80 -16.86 -1.46
N HIS A 262 -4.56 -15.57 -1.73
CA HIS A 262 -4.62 -14.51 -0.72
C HIS A 262 -6.05 -14.29 -0.21
N ASP A 263 -7.01 -14.11 -1.13
CA ASP A 263 -8.39 -13.76 -0.81
C ASP A 263 -9.38 -14.30 -1.85
N GLU A 264 -10.61 -14.61 -1.44
CA GLU A 264 -11.68 -15.09 -2.35
C GLU A 264 -12.03 -14.05 -3.43
N MET A 265 -11.75 -12.77 -3.18
CA MET A 265 -11.93 -11.65 -4.10
C MET A 265 -10.67 -11.29 -4.89
N ALA A 266 -9.55 -12.00 -4.74
CA ALA A 266 -8.33 -11.75 -5.51
C ALA A 266 -8.56 -11.98 -7.01
N SER A 267 -7.84 -11.24 -7.88
CA SER A 267 -7.84 -11.47 -9.34
C SER A 267 -6.57 -12.17 -9.79
N ALA A 268 -6.72 -13.13 -10.69
CA ALA A 268 -5.63 -13.69 -11.46
C ALA A 268 -5.99 -13.65 -12.95
N ILE A 269 -5.26 -12.84 -13.72
CA ILE A 269 -5.53 -12.63 -15.14
C ILE A 269 -4.29 -12.94 -15.97
N LEU A 270 -4.42 -13.83 -16.95
CA LEU A 270 -3.43 -13.98 -18.02
C LEU A 270 -3.90 -13.20 -19.25
N VAL A 271 -3.04 -12.41 -19.85
CA VAL A 271 -3.23 -11.84 -21.18
C VAL A 271 -2.15 -12.41 -22.09
N THR A 272 -2.55 -13.06 -23.19
CA THR A 272 -1.61 -13.68 -24.13
C THR A 272 -2.08 -13.56 -25.58
N THR A 273 -1.15 -13.64 -26.52
CA THR A 273 -1.45 -13.75 -27.95
C THR A 273 -1.58 -15.20 -28.43
N SER A 274 -1.31 -16.18 -27.57
CA SER A 274 -1.25 -17.61 -27.92
C SER A 274 -2.41 -18.41 -27.33
N GLU A 275 -3.30 -18.91 -28.19
CA GLU A 275 -4.35 -19.85 -27.79
C GLU A 275 -3.79 -21.17 -27.23
N GLU A 276 -2.63 -21.60 -27.72
CA GLU A 276 -1.97 -22.82 -27.24
C GLU A 276 -1.45 -22.63 -25.81
N LEU A 277 -0.78 -21.50 -25.54
CA LEU A 277 -0.34 -21.16 -24.18
C LEU A 277 -1.54 -21.06 -23.23
N ALA A 278 -2.61 -20.39 -23.64
CA ALA A 278 -3.81 -20.23 -22.84
C ALA A 278 -4.39 -21.57 -22.37
N LYS A 279 -4.47 -22.57 -23.26
CA LYS A 279 -4.94 -23.92 -22.92
C LYS A 279 -4.00 -24.62 -21.93
N LYS A 280 -2.69 -24.61 -22.23
CA LYS A 280 -1.68 -25.25 -21.37
C LYS A 280 -1.64 -24.64 -19.96
N VAL A 281 -1.73 -23.31 -19.84
CA VAL A 281 -1.81 -22.64 -18.54
C VAL A 281 -3.06 -23.06 -17.79
N SER A 282 -4.22 -23.12 -18.45
CA SER A 282 -5.46 -23.56 -17.79
C SER A 282 -5.34 -25.00 -17.27
N ASP A 283 -4.71 -25.90 -18.03
CA ASP A 283 -4.51 -27.29 -17.61
C ASP A 283 -3.56 -27.40 -16.40
N GLU A 284 -2.47 -26.63 -16.39
CA GLU A 284 -1.53 -26.57 -15.26
C GLU A 284 -2.19 -25.99 -13.99
N VAL A 285 -3.01 -24.94 -14.14
CA VAL A 285 -3.81 -24.37 -13.04
C VAL A 285 -4.71 -25.44 -12.43
N ASP A 286 -5.47 -26.18 -13.25
CA ASP A 286 -6.33 -27.27 -12.77
C ASP A 286 -5.53 -28.40 -12.10
N GLY A 287 -4.28 -28.61 -12.52
CA GLY A 287 -3.33 -29.52 -11.87
C GLY A 287 -2.91 -29.04 -10.48
N PHE A 288 -2.48 -27.79 -10.35
CA PHE A 288 -2.01 -27.22 -9.09
C PHE A 288 -3.13 -27.07 -8.04
N VAL A 289 -4.33 -26.64 -8.44
CA VAL A 289 -5.48 -26.49 -7.53
C VAL A 289 -5.81 -27.78 -6.78
N LYS A 290 -5.54 -28.96 -7.39
CA LYS A 290 -5.78 -30.25 -6.74
C LYS A 290 -4.85 -30.54 -5.55
N VAL A 291 -3.66 -29.94 -5.53
CA VAL A 291 -2.60 -30.26 -4.56
C VAL A 291 -2.30 -29.14 -3.57
N LEU A 292 -2.66 -27.89 -3.88
CA LEU A 292 -2.44 -26.75 -3.00
C LEU A 292 -3.42 -26.77 -1.80
N SER A 293 -2.91 -26.40 -0.62
CA SER A 293 -3.64 -26.48 0.65
C SER A 293 -4.79 -25.49 0.75
N ARG A 294 -4.69 -24.32 0.10
CA ARG A 294 -5.71 -23.25 0.09
C ARG A 294 -6.68 -23.34 -1.09
N LYS A 295 -6.86 -24.52 -1.68
CA LYS A 295 -7.68 -24.76 -2.89
C LYS A 295 -9.09 -24.16 -2.85
N GLU A 296 -9.74 -24.11 -1.69
CA GLU A 296 -11.10 -23.55 -1.58
C GLU A 296 -11.14 -22.04 -1.83
N ILE A 297 -10.14 -21.31 -1.32
CA ILE A 297 -10.00 -19.86 -1.54
C ILE A 297 -9.61 -19.60 -3.00
N ILE A 298 -8.61 -20.34 -3.48
CA ILE A 298 -8.14 -20.28 -4.86
C ILE A 298 -9.30 -20.51 -5.83
N GLN A 299 -10.09 -21.57 -5.65
CA GLN A 299 -11.19 -21.89 -6.55
C GLN A 299 -12.22 -20.75 -6.61
N LYS A 300 -12.60 -20.17 -5.46
CA LYS A 300 -13.54 -19.04 -5.42
C LYS A 300 -13.00 -17.79 -6.13
N SER A 301 -11.72 -17.48 -5.95
CA SER A 301 -11.04 -16.39 -6.65
C SER A 301 -11.06 -16.63 -8.16
N LEU A 302 -10.69 -17.83 -8.62
CA LEU A 302 -10.65 -18.18 -10.03
C LEU A 302 -12.05 -18.18 -10.68
N ASP A 303 -13.07 -18.70 -10.00
CA ASP A 303 -14.45 -18.75 -10.49
C ASP A 303 -15.02 -17.34 -10.71
N SER A 304 -14.67 -16.41 -9.82
CA SER A 304 -15.21 -15.05 -9.83
C SER A 304 -14.39 -14.11 -10.73
N TYR A 305 -13.07 -14.18 -10.63
CA TYR A 305 -12.13 -13.21 -11.20
C TYR A 305 -10.91 -13.82 -11.91
N GLY A 306 -10.91 -15.13 -12.14
CA GLY A 306 -9.91 -15.83 -12.95
C GLY A 306 -10.24 -15.78 -14.45
N TYR A 307 -9.36 -15.15 -15.24
CA TYR A 307 -9.53 -15.02 -16.69
C TYR A 307 -8.23 -15.28 -17.44
N ILE A 308 -8.35 -15.90 -18.62
CA ILE A 308 -7.28 -15.97 -19.62
C ILE A 308 -7.80 -15.26 -20.87
N LEU A 309 -7.16 -14.16 -21.25
CA LEU A 309 -7.56 -13.29 -22.35
C LEU A 309 -6.63 -13.49 -23.53
N VAL A 310 -7.20 -13.98 -24.63
CA VAL A 310 -6.44 -14.20 -25.87
C VAL A 310 -6.57 -12.99 -26.79
N ALA A 311 -5.54 -12.14 -26.77
CA ALA A 311 -5.38 -10.98 -27.64
C ALA A 311 -5.02 -11.37 -29.06
N LYS A 312 -5.41 -10.54 -30.05
CA LYS A 312 -5.04 -10.76 -31.45
C LYS A 312 -3.55 -10.48 -31.72
N ASP A 313 -2.97 -9.56 -30.95
CA ASP A 313 -1.59 -9.10 -31.08
C ASP A 313 -1.09 -8.51 -29.75
N MET A 314 0.23 -8.31 -29.66
CA MET A 314 0.87 -7.82 -28.44
C MET A 314 0.48 -6.36 -28.12
N LYS A 315 0.10 -5.57 -29.13
CA LYS A 315 -0.35 -4.19 -28.91
C LYS A 315 -1.67 -4.19 -28.13
N GLU A 316 -2.64 -5.00 -28.55
CA GLU A 316 -3.92 -5.17 -27.86
C GLU A 316 -3.74 -5.75 -26.45
N ALA A 317 -2.79 -6.67 -26.28
CA ALA A 317 -2.45 -7.23 -24.97
C ALA A 317 -1.90 -6.16 -24.01
N ILE A 318 -0.96 -5.33 -24.48
CA ILE A 318 -0.38 -4.21 -23.73
C ILE A 318 -1.43 -3.13 -23.41
N ASP A 319 -2.25 -2.75 -24.40
CA ASP A 319 -3.32 -1.77 -24.21
C ASP A 319 -4.29 -2.24 -23.11
N THR A 320 -4.59 -3.54 -23.07
CA THR A 320 -5.44 -4.15 -22.05
C THR A 320 -4.77 -4.19 -20.68
N ALA A 321 -3.49 -4.52 -20.59
CA ALA A 321 -2.73 -4.45 -19.33
C ALA A 321 -2.74 -3.03 -18.75
N ASN A 322 -2.55 -2.01 -19.59
CA ASN A 322 -2.60 -0.60 -19.21
C ASN A 322 -4.00 -0.15 -18.77
N GLU A 323 -5.06 -0.68 -19.38
CA GLU A 323 -6.44 -0.38 -18.98
C GLU A 323 -6.82 -1.03 -17.66
N ILE A 324 -6.38 -2.27 -17.42
CA ILE A 324 -6.58 -2.99 -16.16
C ILE A 324 -5.81 -2.29 -15.03
N ALA A 325 -4.57 -1.86 -15.29
CA ALA A 325 -3.72 -1.16 -14.33
C ALA A 325 -3.60 -1.94 -13.00
N SER A 326 -3.13 -3.19 -13.11
CA SER A 326 -3.06 -4.13 -12.00
C SER A 326 -2.09 -3.70 -10.91
N GLU A 327 -2.33 -4.22 -9.71
CA GLU A 327 -1.42 -4.16 -8.57
C GLU A 327 -0.04 -4.76 -8.95
N HIS A 328 -0.03 -6.02 -9.41
CA HIS A 328 1.16 -6.71 -9.91
C HIS A 328 1.04 -6.99 -11.41
N LEU A 329 2.09 -6.71 -12.17
CA LEU A 329 2.21 -7.03 -13.59
C LEU A 329 3.46 -7.85 -13.83
N GLU A 330 3.30 -9.10 -14.25
CA GLU A 330 4.41 -9.89 -14.76
C GLU A 330 4.45 -9.82 -16.28
N ILE A 331 5.64 -9.62 -16.84
CA ILE A 331 5.88 -9.60 -18.28
C ILE A 331 6.77 -10.79 -18.63
N VAL A 332 6.12 -11.86 -19.11
CA VAL A 332 6.76 -13.13 -19.46
C VAL A 332 6.72 -13.30 -20.98
N THR A 333 7.50 -12.45 -21.66
CA THR A 333 7.60 -12.43 -23.13
C THR A 333 9.05 -12.68 -23.54
N LYS A 334 9.27 -12.95 -24.83
CA LYS A 334 10.62 -13.12 -25.41
C LYS A 334 11.53 -11.92 -25.17
N ASN A 335 10.97 -10.71 -25.12
CA ASN A 335 11.70 -9.48 -24.83
C ASN A 335 10.93 -8.61 -23.81
N PRO A 336 11.04 -8.94 -22.51
CA PRO A 336 10.22 -8.29 -21.49
C PRO A 336 10.60 -6.83 -21.28
N PHE A 337 11.85 -6.46 -21.53
CA PHE A 337 12.33 -5.08 -21.41
C PHE A 337 11.72 -4.15 -22.47
N ASP A 338 11.60 -4.60 -23.72
CA ASP A 338 10.93 -3.83 -24.77
C ASP A 338 9.43 -3.64 -24.45
N THR A 339 8.77 -4.71 -24.02
CA THR A 339 7.36 -4.67 -23.59
C THR A 339 7.14 -3.70 -22.44
N MET A 340 8.02 -3.71 -21.42
CA MET A 340 7.96 -2.80 -20.27
C MET A 340 7.90 -1.34 -20.69
N THR A 341 8.65 -0.91 -21.72
CA THR A 341 8.68 0.51 -22.15
C THR A 341 7.32 1.05 -22.61
N ARG A 342 6.38 0.15 -22.93
CA ARG A 342 5.02 0.48 -23.39
C ARG A 342 3.97 0.33 -22.28
N ILE A 343 4.35 -0.19 -21.12
CA ILE A 343 3.52 -0.21 -19.92
C ILE A 343 3.52 1.19 -19.30
N ARG A 344 2.33 1.68 -19.00
CA ARG A 344 2.05 2.98 -18.39
C ARG A 344 1.51 2.83 -16.97
N ASN A 345 0.69 1.81 -16.72
CA ASN A 345 -0.01 1.64 -15.45
C ASN A 345 0.20 0.22 -14.91
N ALA A 346 0.94 0.11 -13.81
CA ALA A 346 1.08 -1.08 -12.98
C ALA A 346 1.65 -0.67 -11.63
N GLY A 347 1.25 -1.32 -10.54
CA GLY A 347 1.84 -1.06 -9.22
C GLY A 347 3.30 -1.52 -9.18
N ALA A 348 3.53 -2.81 -9.43
CA ALA A 348 4.85 -3.41 -9.57
C ALA A 348 4.97 -4.15 -10.91
N ILE A 349 6.13 -4.05 -11.56
CA ILE A 349 6.41 -4.71 -12.84
C ILE A 349 7.53 -5.73 -12.64
N PHE A 350 7.26 -6.97 -12.99
CA PHE A 350 8.21 -8.07 -12.92
C PHE A 350 8.56 -8.56 -14.33
N LEU A 351 9.85 -8.82 -14.59
CA LEU A 351 10.35 -9.06 -15.94
C LEU A 351 10.97 -10.45 -16.07
N GLY A 352 10.42 -11.26 -16.97
CA GLY A 352 10.93 -12.60 -17.30
C GLY A 352 10.55 -13.69 -16.31
N GLU A 353 10.86 -14.93 -16.67
CA GLU A 353 10.39 -16.16 -16.00
C GLU A 353 10.88 -16.39 -14.57
N TYR A 354 11.92 -15.67 -14.14
CA TYR A 354 12.52 -15.84 -12.80
C TYR A 354 12.18 -14.69 -11.84
N SER A 355 11.29 -13.80 -12.26
CA SER A 355 10.85 -12.65 -11.47
C SER A 355 9.38 -12.84 -11.09
N SER A 356 9.04 -13.88 -10.33
CA SER A 356 7.65 -14.06 -9.90
C SER A 356 7.26 -13.06 -8.81
N GLU A 357 5.98 -12.74 -8.70
CA GLU A 357 5.41 -11.83 -7.70
C GLU A 357 5.90 -12.08 -6.26
N PRO A 358 5.95 -13.34 -5.75
CA PRO A 358 6.45 -13.63 -4.41
C PRO A 358 7.88 -13.14 -4.13
N LEU A 359 8.72 -13.00 -5.15
CA LEU A 359 10.06 -12.42 -5.01
C LEU A 359 9.99 -10.95 -4.56
N GLY A 360 9.06 -10.18 -5.13
CA GLY A 360 8.80 -8.79 -4.76
C GLY A 360 8.16 -8.67 -3.38
N ASP A 361 7.20 -9.56 -3.10
CA ASP A 361 6.45 -9.59 -1.86
C ASP A 361 7.28 -9.84 -0.60
N TYR A 362 8.40 -10.56 -0.76
CA TYR A 362 9.20 -10.99 0.37
C TYR A 362 10.62 -10.43 0.40
N PHE A 363 11.31 -10.28 -0.73
CA PHE A 363 12.78 -10.30 -0.69
C PHE A 363 13.50 -9.31 -1.62
N ALA A 364 12.98 -8.96 -2.78
CA ALA A 364 13.71 -8.17 -3.78
C ALA A 364 14.04 -6.74 -3.32
N GLY A 365 13.17 -6.14 -2.51
CA GLY A 365 13.36 -4.81 -1.96
C GLY A 365 12.25 -3.78 -2.27
N PRO A 366 11.65 -3.76 -3.49
CA PRO A 366 10.46 -2.95 -3.76
C PRO A 366 9.31 -3.25 -2.80
N ASN A 367 8.42 -2.27 -2.62
CA ASN A 367 7.33 -2.36 -1.66
C ASN A 367 6.12 -3.11 -2.24
N HIS A 368 5.56 -4.04 -1.48
CA HIS A 368 4.33 -4.75 -1.87
C HIS A 368 3.03 -4.10 -1.40
N VAL A 369 3.10 -2.98 -0.68
CA VAL A 369 1.91 -2.18 -0.41
C VAL A 369 1.64 -1.34 -1.66
N LEU A 370 0.80 -1.91 -2.52
CA LEU A 370 0.61 -1.47 -3.89
C LEU A 370 -0.81 -0.94 -4.16
N PRO A 371 -0.99 -0.14 -5.22
CA PRO A 371 -2.31 0.31 -5.64
C PRO A 371 -3.10 -0.80 -6.34
N THR A 372 -4.25 -1.14 -5.78
CA THR A 372 -5.18 -2.19 -6.30
C THR A 372 -6.37 -1.61 -7.06
N ASN A 373 -7.19 -2.45 -7.71
CA ASN A 373 -8.47 -2.10 -8.34
C ASN A 373 -8.34 -0.98 -9.39
N GLY A 374 -7.30 -1.05 -10.23
CA GLY A 374 -7.02 -0.09 -11.28
C GLY A 374 -6.50 1.28 -10.81
N THR A 375 -6.23 1.43 -9.51
CA THR A 375 -5.73 2.69 -8.95
C THR A 375 -4.25 2.93 -9.26
N ALA A 376 -3.53 1.96 -9.83
CA ALA A 376 -2.18 2.15 -10.36
C ALA A 376 -2.11 3.19 -11.50
N LYS A 377 -3.26 3.66 -12.00
CA LYS A 377 -3.38 4.81 -12.91
C LYS A 377 -3.01 6.15 -12.25
N PHE A 378 -3.05 6.25 -10.92
CA PHE A 378 -2.85 7.51 -10.21
C PHE A 378 -2.21 7.39 -8.81
N PHE A 379 -2.18 6.20 -8.22
CA PHE A 379 -1.41 5.91 -7.01
C PHE A 379 -0.11 5.18 -7.34
N SER A 380 0.84 5.28 -6.43
CA SER A 380 2.15 4.61 -6.50
C SER A 380 2.29 3.60 -5.35
N PRO A 381 3.25 2.66 -5.45
CA PRO A 381 3.67 1.84 -4.33
C PRO A 381 4.06 2.69 -3.12
N LEU A 382 3.83 2.17 -1.91
CA LEU A 382 4.34 2.80 -0.69
C LEU A 382 5.86 3.00 -0.78
N SER A 383 6.33 4.20 -0.46
CA SER A 383 7.71 4.62 -0.68
C SER A 383 8.22 5.54 0.42
N VAL A 384 9.49 5.95 0.35
CA VAL A 384 10.04 6.98 1.26
C VAL A 384 9.28 8.31 1.14
N ASP A 385 8.80 8.65 -0.06
CA ASP A 385 8.07 9.90 -0.31
C ASP A 385 6.74 9.98 0.48
N ASP A 386 6.17 8.83 0.83
CA ASP A 386 4.95 8.75 1.63
C ASP A 386 5.10 9.23 3.07
N PHE A 387 6.34 9.23 3.58
CA PHE A 387 6.66 9.52 4.97
C PHE A 387 7.35 10.87 5.16
N ILE A 388 7.33 11.72 4.13
CA ILE A 388 7.87 13.09 4.18
C ILE A 388 6.79 14.12 3.81
N LYS A 389 7.03 15.36 4.22
CA LYS A 389 6.34 16.56 3.75
C LYS A 389 7.32 17.52 3.10
N LYS A 390 6.82 18.31 2.16
CA LYS A 390 7.59 19.27 1.36
C LYS A 390 7.06 20.67 1.65
N SER A 391 7.93 21.59 2.05
CA SER A 391 7.57 23.00 2.26
C SER A 391 8.33 23.88 1.28
N SER A 392 7.61 24.75 0.57
CA SER A 392 8.22 25.79 -0.26
C SER A 392 8.91 26.83 0.62
N ILE A 393 10.13 27.19 0.25
CA ILE A 393 10.91 28.23 0.91
C ILE A 393 11.01 29.42 -0.03
N ILE A 394 10.67 30.60 0.47
CA ILE A 394 10.69 31.86 -0.27
C ILE A 394 11.33 32.90 0.64
N SER A 395 12.42 33.50 0.17
CA SER A 395 13.08 34.63 0.81
C SER A 395 13.50 35.60 -0.27
N TYR A 396 13.15 36.88 -0.10
CA TYR A 396 13.50 37.96 -1.02
C TYR A 396 14.27 39.02 -0.24
N SER A 397 15.28 39.59 -0.90
CA SER A 397 15.89 40.84 -0.47
C SER A 397 14.94 42.01 -0.75
N GLU A 398 15.25 43.17 -0.17
CA GLU A 398 14.55 44.42 -0.47
C GLU A 398 14.71 44.78 -1.95
N GLU A 399 15.94 44.70 -2.46
CA GLU A 399 16.30 45.07 -3.83
C GLU A 399 15.58 44.20 -4.88
N ALA A 400 15.44 42.89 -4.62
CA ALA A 400 14.74 42.00 -5.53
C ALA A 400 13.22 42.25 -5.51
N LEU A 401 12.65 42.58 -4.35
CA LEU A 401 11.22 42.86 -4.23
C LEU A 401 10.88 44.23 -4.84
N GLU A 402 11.74 45.23 -4.69
CA GLU A 402 11.55 46.59 -5.24
C GLU A 402 11.33 46.55 -6.76
N LEU A 403 11.97 45.62 -7.48
CA LEU A 403 11.83 45.49 -8.93
C LEU A 403 10.45 44.98 -9.38
N ILE A 404 9.68 44.34 -8.49
CA ILE A 404 8.43 43.63 -8.85
C ILE A 404 7.23 44.02 -7.98
N HIS A 405 7.39 44.92 -7.02
CA HIS A 405 6.36 45.17 -6.00
C HIS A 405 5.07 45.75 -6.62
N THR A 406 5.18 46.66 -7.59
CA THR A 406 4.03 47.26 -8.27
C THR A 406 3.23 46.23 -9.06
N ASP A 407 3.90 45.27 -9.71
CA ASP A 407 3.25 44.20 -10.47
C ASP A 407 2.43 43.29 -9.54
N ILE A 408 2.98 42.95 -8.37
CA ILE A 408 2.28 42.13 -7.36
C ILE A 408 1.07 42.90 -6.82
N GLU A 409 1.23 44.18 -6.51
CA GLU A 409 0.13 45.02 -6.05
C GLU A 409 -0.99 45.12 -7.08
N ASP A 410 -0.66 45.36 -8.34
CA ASP A 410 -1.65 45.51 -9.41
C ASP A 410 -2.38 44.19 -9.67
N PHE A 411 -1.68 43.06 -9.60
CA PHE A 411 -2.29 41.74 -9.65
C PHE A 411 -3.28 41.54 -8.49
N ALA A 412 -2.86 41.85 -7.26
CA ALA A 412 -3.73 41.76 -6.09
C ALA A 412 -4.93 42.73 -6.16
N LYS A 413 -4.75 43.94 -6.69
CA LYS A 413 -5.84 44.91 -6.91
C LYS A 413 -6.82 44.42 -7.98
N ALA A 414 -6.35 43.80 -9.05
CA ALA A 414 -7.19 43.19 -10.09
C ALA A 414 -8.08 42.06 -9.52
N GLU A 415 -7.54 41.29 -8.57
CA GLU A 415 -8.28 40.27 -7.81
C GLU A 415 -9.14 40.87 -6.67
N LYS A 416 -9.13 42.19 -6.49
CA LYS A 416 -9.82 42.93 -5.42
C LYS A 416 -9.35 42.55 -4.01
N LEU A 417 -8.12 42.04 -3.88
CA LEU A 417 -7.47 41.67 -2.62
C LEU A 417 -6.65 42.85 -2.08
N THR A 418 -7.34 43.91 -1.64
CA THR A 418 -6.69 45.16 -1.21
C THR A 418 -5.69 44.98 -0.07
N ALA A 419 -5.94 44.05 0.86
CA ALA A 419 -4.99 43.73 1.93
C ALA A 419 -3.71 43.04 1.42
N HIS A 420 -3.78 42.22 0.37
CA HIS A 420 -2.58 41.62 -0.24
C HIS A 420 -1.73 42.68 -0.91
N ALA A 421 -2.34 43.55 -1.72
CA ALA A 421 -1.65 44.69 -2.34
C ALA A 421 -1.01 45.59 -1.28
N ASN A 422 -1.79 45.99 -0.27
CA ASN A 422 -1.29 46.83 0.82
C ASN A 422 -0.11 46.18 1.55
N SER A 423 -0.11 44.86 1.74
CA SER A 423 0.99 44.18 2.41
C SER A 423 2.32 44.40 1.67
N ILE A 424 2.32 44.45 0.34
CA ILE A 424 3.52 44.74 -0.44
C ILE A 424 3.86 46.23 -0.42
N ALA A 425 2.87 47.09 -0.65
CA ALA A 425 3.05 48.55 -0.74
C ALA A 425 3.78 49.15 0.48
N VAL A 426 3.36 48.79 1.70
CA VAL A 426 3.92 49.34 2.96
C VAL A 426 5.40 49.03 3.19
N ARG A 427 6.03 48.18 2.37
CA ARG A 427 7.48 47.90 2.44
C ARG A 427 8.32 48.97 1.73
N PHE A 428 7.71 49.81 0.89
CA PHE A 428 8.38 50.84 0.08
C PHE A 428 7.77 52.24 0.29
N GLU A 429 7.03 52.44 1.40
CA GLU A 429 6.44 53.73 1.80
C GLU A 429 7.40 54.66 2.56
#